data_AF-A0A2A5FQN4-F1
#
_entry.id   AF-A0A2A5FQN4-F1
#
_cell.length_a   1.000
_cell.length_b   1.000
_cell.length_c   1.000
_cell.angle_alpha   90.00
_cell.angle_beta   90.00
_cell.angle_gamma   90.00
#
_symmetry.space_group_name_H-M   'P 1'
#
loop_
_entity.id
_entity.type
_entity.pdbx_description
1 polymer ?
#
loop_
_entity_poly.entity_id
_entity_poly.type
_entity_poly.pdbx_seq_one_letter_code
_entity_poly.pdbx_strand_id
1 'polypeptide(L)'
;MRHFALLLLALFLLSCGSKGKYDKPIEKLTFQKDSILNIYDNIQDELGEIEVALSELKFKEFNEQIDSLTKLMEAEKDTAKARKLKDEKETHEDKLNKLKLETYNAQRDWLKSNGEKINEKVGEIDEDIADVEGKIKRIPLVSVEQLQLKKFEHFFEVHGSVTTDKNATITAEIPGKIKNILVEVGQKVNVGQTLVILDTEIIQKNIDEVKTAYDLVKTLFEKQEKLWQQKIGSEMQYLEAKNRKESLDQKLETLNAQLDKALIKAPFSGIIDEIFPKEGEMANPMFPVLRMVNLDRVYIVSDVSEDYLGKVKVGSFVRAEFPSLETSFKAKINRIGSYINAKNRTFKVYVDLNNKDNILKPNLLSVLNIRDFEQDSAVVVPSNIIQQDASGADFLFIIEKNSETLKAKKIVVKTGKLYKGETMIKNGLKGDEEIIIKGARSIKGGQEIKI
;
A
#
# COMPACT_ATOMS: atom_id res chain seq x y z
N MET A 1 -47.41 25.83 0.33
CA MET A 1 -46.78 27.14 0.01
C MET A 1 -46.39 27.31 -1.46
N ARG A 2 -45.79 26.32 -2.14
CA ARG A 2 -45.41 26.42 -3.57
C ARG A 2 -46.60 26.55 -4.55
N HIS A 3 -47.72 25.87 -4.31
CA HIS A 3 -48.94 26.03 -5.12
C HIS A 3 -49.67 27.35 -4.90
N PHE A 4 -49.53 27.95 -3.72
CA PHE A 4 -50.13 29.26 -3.42
C PHE A 4 -49.38 30.40 -4.14
N ALA A 5 -48.07 30.25 -4.32
CA ALA A 5 -47.23 31.20 -5.07
C ALA A 5 -47.48 31.16 -6.59
N LEU A 6 -47.71 29.97 -7.17
CA LEU A 6 -48.07 29.80 -8.58
C LEU A 6 -49.47 30.33 -8.89
N LEU A 7 -50.44 30.14 -7.97
CA LEU A 7 -51.78 30.67 -8.11
C LEU A 7 -51.80 32.21 -8.02
N LEU A 8 -51.01 32.79 -7.10
CA LEU A 8 -50.85 34.25 -6.98
C LEU A 8 -50.16 34.85 -8.21
N LEU A 9 -49.16 34.19 -8.78
CA LEU A 9 -48.49 34.65 -10.01
C LEU A 9 -49.43 34.61 -11.22
N ALA A 10 -50.27 33.56 -11.31
CA ALA A 10 -51.29 33.44 -12.36
C ALA A 10 -52.38 34.54 -12.21
N LEU A 11 -52.86 34.81 -10.99
CA LEU A 11 -53.81 35.90 -10.72
C LEU A 11 -53.19 37.29 -10.98
N PHE A 12 -51.88 37.46 -10.77
CA PHE A 12 -51.18 38.72 -11.06
C PHE A 12 -50.99 38.95 -12.57
N LEU A 13 -50.78 37.88 -13.34
CA LEU A 13 -50.70 37.94 -14.80
C LEU A 13 -52.06 38.15 -15.47
N LEU A 14 -53.14 37.60 -14.88
CA LEU A 14 -54.52 37.83 -15.33
C LEU A 14 -55.04 39.26 -15.06
N SER A 15 -54.46 40.00 -14.09
CA SER A 15 -54.87 41.37 -13.75
C SER A 15 -54.15 42.46 -14.55
N CYS A 16 -53.05 42.13 -15.24
CA CYS A 16 -52.33 43.06 -16.11
C CYS A 16 -52.92 43.03 -17.53
N GLY A 17 -54.01 43.78 -17.70
CA GLY A 17 -54.59 44.07 -19.00
C GLY A 17 -53.61 44.85 -19.90
N SER A 18 -52.85 44.14 -20.74
CA SER A 18 -52.33 44.68 -21.98
C SER A 18 -52.64 43.69 -23.10
N LYS A 19 -53.78 43.91 -23.76
CA LYS A 19 -54.20 43.13 -24.94
C LYS A 19 -53.09 43.17 -25.99
N GLY A 20 -52.59 42.01 -26.39
CA GLY A 20 -51.89 41.81 -27.67
C GLY A 20 -50.45 41.34 -27.62
N LYS A 21 -49.65 41.63 -26.58
CA LYS A 21 -48.20 41.29 -26.60
C LYS A 21 -47.83 40.00 -25.87
N TYR A 22 -48.62 39.61 -24.88
CA TYR A 22 -48.37 38.43 -24.05
C TYR A 22 -49.42 37.31 -24.22
N ASP A 23 -50.47 37.54 -25.01
CA ASP A 23 -51.56 36.57 -25.19
C ASP A 23 -51.07 35.25 -25.76
N LYS A 24 -50.24 35.27 -26.82
CA LYS A 24 -49.70 34.03 -27.44
C LYS A 24 -48.74 33.24 -26.53
N PRO A 25 -47.76 33.86 -25.84
CA PRO A 25 -46.92 33.15 -24.87
C PRO A 25 -47.72 32.57 -23.69
N ILE A 26 -48.72 33.31 -23.17
CA ILE A 26 -49.57 32.85 -22.08
C ILE A 26 -50.43 31.68 -22.55
N GLU A 27 -50.95 31.71 -23.77
CA GLU A 27 -51.73 30.63 -24.38
C GLU A 27 -50.87 29.36 -24.55
N LYS A 28 -49.61 29.51 -25.01
CA LYS A 28 -48.65 28.38 -25.12
C LYS A 28 -48.30 27.78 -23.75
N LEU A 29 -48.04 28.61 -22.74
CA LEU A 29 -47.75 28.15 -21.37
C LEU A 29 -48.97 27.49 -20.72
N THR A 30 -50.17 28.02 -20.97
CA THR A 30 -51.44 27.42 -20.51
C THR A 30 -51.65 26.06 -21.16
N PHE A 31 -51.38 25.94 -22.47
CA PHE A 31 -51.46 24.67 -23.19
C PHE A 31 -50.45 23.63 -22.67
N GLN A 32 -49.20 24.03 -22.40
CA GLN A 32 -48.21 23.14 -21.80
C GLN A 32 -48.59 22.72 -20.39
N LYS A 33 -49.09 23.64 -19.56
CA LYS A 33 -49.60 23.34 -18.22
C LYS A 33 -50.72 22.32 -18.29
N ASP A 34 -51.72 22.53 -19.14
CA ASP A 34 -52.87 21.64 -19.27
C ASP A 34 -52.47 20.26 -19.83
N SER A 35 -51.49 20.23 -20.74
CA SER A 35 -50.87 18.98 -21.22
C SER A 35 -50.15 18.22 -20.10
N ILE A 36 -49.41 18.90 -19.21
CA ILE A 36 -48.73 18.29 -18.06
C ILE A 36 -49.75 17.79 -17.03
N LEU A 37 -50.81 18.56 -16.76
CA LEU A 37 -51.90 18.11 -15.88
C LEU A 37 -52.57 16.85 -16.44
N ASN A 38 -52.84 16.80 -17.74
CA ASN A 38 -53.42 15.61 -18.35
C ASN A 38 -52.50 14.37 -18.24
N ILE A 39 -51.18 14.54 -18.40
CA ILE A 39 -50.23 13.43 -18.17
C ILE A 39 -50.27 12.99 -16.70
N TYR A 40 -50.32 13.95 -15.77
CA TYR A 40 -50.40 13.65 -14.33
C TYR A 40 -51.69 12.90 -13.96
N ASP A 41 -52.84 13.35 -14.49
CA ASP A 41 -54.15 12.73 -14.25
C ASP A 41 -54.20 11.31 -14.85
N ASN A 42 -53.69 11.11 -16.08
CA ASN A 42 -53.58 9.77 -16.67
C ASN A 42 -52.65 8.84 -15.86
N ILE A 43 -51.53 9.36 -15.31
CA ILE A 43 -50.65 8.58 -14.44
C ILE A 43 -51.36 8.22 -13.12
N GLN A 44 -52.16 9.13 -12.56
CA GLN A 44 -52.98 8.87 -11.37
C GLN A 44 -54.04 7.78 -11.63
N ASP A 45 -54.71 7.83 -12.77
CA ASP A 45 -55.71 6.84 -13.17
C ASP A 45 -55.06 5.46 -13.42
N GLU A 46 -53.95 5.41 -14.15
CA GLU A 46 -53.18 4.17 -14.36
C GLU A 46 -52.62 3.59 -13.05
N LEU A 47 -52.18 4.43 -12.11
CA LEU A 47 -51.78 3.99 -10.77
C LEU A 47 -52.97 3.40 -9.99
N GLY A 48 -54.15 4.00 -10.13
CA GLY A 48 -55.39 3.48 -9.55
C GLY A 48 -55.75 2.10 -10.11
N GLU A 49 -55.63 1.90 -11.42
CA GLU A 49 -55.85 0.59 -12.06
C GLU A 49 -54.82 -0.45 -11.61
N ILE A 50 -53.55 -0.06 -11.45
CA ILE A 50 -52.49 -0.93 -10.93
C ILE A 50 -52.75 -1.30 -9.46
N GLU A 51 -53.21 -0.36 -8.62
CA GLU A 51 -53.57 -0.64 -7.22
C GLU A 51 -54.75 -1.62 -7.12
N VAL A 52 -55.76 -1.46 -7.98
CA VAL A 52 -56.88 -2.40 -8.08
C VAL A 52 -56.40 -3.77 -8.54
N ALA A 53 -55.58 -3.85 -9.59
CA ALA A 53 -55.03 -5.11 -10.09
C ALA A 53 -54.11 -5.81 -9.05
N LEU A 54 -53.32 -5.04 -8.27
CA LEU A 54 -52.51 -5.55 -7.17
C LEU A 54 -53.36 -6.11 -6.02
N SER A 55 -54.55 -5.54 -5.80
CA SER A 55 -55.50 -6.05 -4.79
C SER A 55 -56.21 -7.33 -5.24
N GLU A 56 -56.40 -7.51 -6.56
CA GLU A 56 -57.01 -8.71 -7.16
C GLU A 56 -56.01 -9.85 -7.41
N LEU A 57 -54.70 -9.55 -7.43
CA LEU A 57 -53.66 -10.55 -7.60
C LEU A 57 -53.63 -11.52 -6.40
N LYS A 58 -53.75 -12.82 -6.71
CA LYS A 58 -53.88 -13.98 -5.80
C LYS A 58 -52.65 -14.26 -4.90
N PHE A 59 -51.84 -13.25 -4.56
CA PHE A 59 -50.71 -13.39 -3.64
C PHE A 59 -51.14 -13.94 -2.28
N LYS A 60 -52.33 -13.55 -1.80
CA LYS A 60 -52.88 -14.03 -0.53
C LYS A 60 -53.21 -15.52 -0.56
N GLU A 61 -53.82 -16.01 -1.64
CA GLU A 61 -54.15 -17.45 -1.80
C GLU A 61 -52.87 -18.31 -1.86
N PHE A 62 -51.84 -17.89 -2.60
CA PHE A 62 -50.57 -18.62 -2.66
C PHE A 62 -49.83 -18.60 -1.32
N ASN A 63 -49.81 -17.47 -0.62
CA ASN A 63 -49.19 -17.37 0.71
C ASN A 63 -49.93 -18.26 1.73
N GLU A 64 -51.27 -18.27 1.74
CA GLU A 64 -52.06 -19.14 2.62
C GLU A 64 -51.84 -20.64 2.30
N GLN A 65 -51.70 -20.99 1.02
CA GLN A 65 -51.35 -22.35 0.59
C GLN A 65 -49.96 -22.77 1.07
N ILE A 66 -48.95 -21.91 0.90
CA ILE A 66 -47.58 -22.16 1.38
C ILE A 66 -47.53 -22.30 2.90
N ASP A 67 -48.26 -21.45 3.64
CA ASP A 67 -48.36 -21.53 5.11
C ASP A 67 -49.05 -22.82 5.56
N SER A 68 -50.11 -23.24 4.86
CA SER A 68 -50.80 -24.50 5.15
C SER A 68 -49.91 -25.73 4.90
N LEU A 69 -49.15 -25.74 3.79
CA LEU A 69 -48.19 -26.78 3.46
C LEU A 69 -47.03 -26.82 4.46
N THR A 70 -46.59 -25.65 4.95
CA THR A 70 -45.54 -25.56 5.98
C THR A 70 -45.99 -26.19 7.29
N LYS A 71 -47.21 -25.88 7.75
CA LYS A 71 -47.78 -26.48 8.97
C LYS A 71 -47.99 -27.99 8.82
N LEU A 72 -48.41 -28.47 7.64
CA LEU A 72 -48.57 -29.90 7.37
C LEU A 72 -47.22 -30.64 7.35
N MET A 73 -46.17 -30.01 6.79
CA MET A 73 -44.81 -30.57 6.77
C MET A 73 -44.21 -30.67 8.19
N GLU A 74 -44.44 -29.68 9.05
CA GLU A 74 -43.95 -29.67 10.44
C GLU A 74 -44.62 -30.72 11.34
N ALA A 75 -45.87 -31.11 11.02
CA ALA A 75 -46.63 -32.11 11.76
C ALA A 75 -46.40 -33.56 11.29
N GLU A 76 -45.81 -33.76 10.11
CA GLU A 76 -45.67 -35.07 9.47
C GLU A 76 -44.38 -35.80 9.94
N LYS A 77 -44.54 -37.02 10.46
CA LYS A 77 -43.44 -37.84 11.00
C LYS A 77 -42.87 -38.83 9.99
N ASP A 78 -43.58 -39.09 8.88
CA ASP A 78 -43.11 -39.93 7.78
C ASP A 78 -42.21 -39.13 6.82
N THR A 79 -40.93 -39.51 6.78
CA THR A 79 -39.90 -38.87 5.95
C THR A 79 -40.21 -38.86 4.44
N ALA A 80 -40.95 -39.85 3.92
CA ALA A 80 -41.28 -39.90 2.49
C ALA A 80 -42.41 -38.93 2.12
N LYS A 81 -43.41 -38.77 2.99
CA LYS A 81 -44.49 -37.80 2.83
C LYS A 81 -44.03 -36.37 3.06
N ALA A 82 -43.19 -36.14 4.08
CA ALA A 82 -42.60 -34.83 4.34
C ALA A 82 -41.79 -34.31 3.14
N ARG A 83 -41.08 -35.20 2.41
CA ARG A 83 -40.39 -34.85 1.15
C ARG A 83 -41.37 -34.41 0.05
N LYS A 84 -42.46 -35.14 -0.17
CA LYS A 84 -43.47 -34.75 -1.18
C LYS A 84 -44.11 -33.40 -0.87
N LEU A 85 -44.45 -33.14 0.40
CA LEU A 85 -45.01 -31.86 0.83
C LEU A 85 -44.00 -30.71 0.66
N LYS A 86 -42.70 -30.98 0.85
CA LYS A 86 -41.64 -30.02 0.60
C LYS A 86 -41.52 -29.68 -0.90
N ASP A 87 -41.51 -30.68 -1.77
CA ASP A 87 -41.43 -30.48 -3.23
C ASP A 87 -42.65 -29.68 -3.76
N GLU A 88 -43.83 -29.95 -3.20
CA GLU A 88 -45.07 -29.24 -3.52
C GLU A 88 -45.05 -27.79 -3.02
N LYS A 89 -44.53 -27.55 -1.80
CA LYS A 89 -44.29 -26.20 -1.27
C LYS A 89 -43.32 -25.41 -2.15
N GLU A 90 -42.20 -26.00 -2.52
CA GLU A 90 -41.19 -25.38 -3.38
C GLU A 90 -41.78 -25.01 -4.76
N THR A 91 -42.63 -25.88 -5.31
CA THR A 91 -43.38 -25.60 -6.55
C THR A 91 -44.33 -24.39 -6.41
N HIS A 92 -45.00 -24.23 -5.25
CA HIS A 92 -45.86 -23.07 -5.00
C HIS A 92 -45.06 -21.79 -4.73
N GLU A 93 -43.91 -21.89 -4.05
CA GLU A 93 -42.98 -20.77 -3.85
C GLU A 93 -42.39 -20.27 -5.18
N ASP A 94 -42.02 -21.18 -6.08
CA ASP A 94 -41.53 -20.85 -7.42
C ASP A 94 -42.58 -20.13 -8.27
N LYS A 95 -43.83 -20.60 -8.24
CA LYS A 95 -44.96 -19.93 -8.92
C LYS A 95 -45.21 -18.53 -8.36
N LEU A 96 -45.15 -18.38 -7.03
CA LEU A 96 -45.28 -17.09 -6.36
C LEU A 96 -44.16 -16.12 -6.75
N ASN A 97 -42.91 -16.60 -6.77
CA ASN A 97 -41.75 -15.81 -7.13
C ASN A 97 -41.78 -15.40 -8.61
N LYS A 98 -42.21 -16.29 -9.50
CA LYS A 98 -42.42 -15.97 -10.92
C LYS A 98 -43.47 -14.89 -11.09
N LEU A 99 -44.60 -14.99 -10.39
CA LEU A 99 -45.66 -13.98 -10.44
C LEU A 99 -45.18 -12.62 -9.92
N LYS A 100 -44.46 -12.59 -8.78
CA LYS A 100 -43.83 -11.36 -8.26
C LYS A 100 -42.88 -10.74 -9.27
N LEU A 101 -42.06 -11.55 -9.92
CA LEU A 101 -41.09 -11.08 -10.92
C LEU A 101 -41.79 -10.49 -12.15
N GLU A 102 -42.85 -11.11 -12.64
CA GLU A 102 -43.69 -10.57 -13.73
C GLU A 102 -44.32 -9.23 -13.31
N THR A 103 -44.86 -9.13 -12.10
CA THR A 103 -45.43 -7.88 -11.57
C THR A 103 -44.37 -6.77 -11.45
N TYR A 104 -43.19 -7.05 -10.88
CA TYR A 104 -42.13 -6.05 -10.75
C TYR A 104 -41.55 -5.62 -12.09
N ASN A 105 -41.46 -6.53 -13.08
CA ASN A 105 -41.06 -6.16 -14.43
C ASN A 105 -42.11 -5.27 -15.11
N ALA A 106 -43.39 -5.60 -14.97
CA ALA A 106 -44.48 -4.76 -15.49
C ALA A 106 -44.46 -3.36 -14.86
N GLN A 107 -44.29 -3.26 -13.53
CA GLN A 107 -44.12 -1.97 -12.83
C GLN A 107 -42.91 -1.19 -13.34
N ARG A 108 -41.76 -1.86 -13.51
CA ARG A 108 -40.55 -1.24 -14.05
C ARG A 108 -40.77 -0.71 -15.47
N ASP A 109 -41.40 -1.50 -16.34
CA ASP A 109 -41.58 -1.15 -17.75
C ASP A 109 -42.62 -0.02 -17.90
N TRP A 110 -43.65 -0.02 -17.04
CA TRP A 110 -44.59 1.11 -16.89
C TRP A 110 -43.88 2.40 -16.42
N LEU A 111 -43.06 2.31 -15.37
CA LEU A 111 -42.27 3.45 -14.88
C LEU A 111 -41.30 3.99 -15.94
N LYS A 112 -40.69 3.11 -16.74
CA LYS A 112 -39.82 3.50 -17.86
C LYS A 112 -40.60 4.24 -18.94
N SER A 113 -41.74 3.71 -19.38
CA SER A 113 -42.59 4.34 -20.40
C SER A 113 -43.06 5.74 -19.97
N ASN A 114 -43.50 5.89 -18.72
CA ASN A 114 -43.88 7.21 -18.20
C ASN A 114 -42.67 8.13 -17.98
N GLY A 115 -41.51 7.57 -17.62
CA GLY A 115 -40.24 8.31 -17.60
C GLY A 115 -39.83 8.82 -18.99
N GLU A 116 -40.06 8.04 -20.05
CA GLU A 116 -39.81 8.45 -21.44
C GLU A 116 -40.76 9.59 -21.85
N LYS A 117 -42.07 9.48 -21.58
CA LYS A 117 -43.04 10.57 -21.83
C LYS A 117 -42.68 11.86 -21.08
N ILE A 118 -42.23 11.75 -19.83
CA ILE A 118 -41.77 12.90 -19.04
C ILE A 118 -40.50 13.49 -19.66
N ASN A 119 -39.53 12.67 -20.06
CA ASN A 119 -38.29 13.14 -20.70
C ASN A 119 -38.55 13.78 -22.06
N GLU A 120 -39.51 13.29 -22.84
CA GLU A 120 -39.95 13.91 -24.09
C GLU A 120 -40.52 15.30 -23.82
N LYS A 121 -41.38 15.44 -22.79
CA LYS A 121 -41.93 16.75 -22.40
C LYS A 121 -40.88 17.70 -21.85
N VAL A 122 -39.90 17.18 -21.10
CA VAL A 122 -38.72 17.95 -20.68
C VAL A 122 -37.92 18.40 -21.91
N GLY A 123 -37.79 17.56 -22.94
CA GLY A 123 -37.16 17.91 -24.22
C GLY A 123 -37.89 19.04 -24.95
N GLU A 124 -39.22 18.99 -25.07
CA GLU A 124 -40.02 20.07 -25.65
C GLU A 124 -39.89 21.39 -24.86
N ILE A 125 -39.84 21.29 -23.53
CA ILE A 125 -39.63 22.46 -22.66
C ILE A 125 -38.20 22.98 -22.80
N ASP A 126 -37.21 22.11 -22.94
CA ASP A 126 -35.81 22.47 -23.19
C ASP A 126 -35.63 23.15 -24.55
N GLU A 127 -36.37 22.73 -25.60
CA GLU A 127 -36.44 23.43 -26.89
C GLU A 127 -37.06 24.82 -26.74
N ASP A 128 -38.15 24.94 -25.98
CA ASP A 128 -38.79 26.23 -25.69
C ASP A 128 -37.89 27.14 -24.84
N ILE A 129 -37.13 26.58 -23.90
CA ILE A 129 -36.08 27.29 -23.15
C ILE A 129 -34.98 27.72 -24.11
N ALA A 130 -34.54 26.88 -25.04
CA ALA A 130 -33.52 27.22 -26.02
C ALA A 130 -33.97 28.37 -26.95
N ASP A 131 -35.25 28.41 -27.31
CA ASP A 131 -35.85 29.49 -28.12
C ASP A 131 -35.91 30.83 -27.35
N VAL A 132 -36.08 30.77 -26.03
CA VAL A 132 -36.01 31.93 -25.11
C VAL A 132 -34.56 32.33 -24.81
N GLU A 133 -33.67 31.37 -24.59
CA GLU A 133 -32.24 31.57 -24.33
C GLU A 133 -31.48 32.05 -25.58
N GLY A 134 -31.99 31.76 -26.79
CA GLY A 134 -31.52 32.37 -28.03
C GLY A 134 -31.56 33.91 -28.01
N LYS A 135 -32.36 34.50 -27.11
CA LYS A 135 -32.40 35.95 -26.87
C LYS A 135 -31.55 36.43 -25.69
N ILE A 136 -31.07 35.54 -24.81
CA ILE A 136 -30.15 35.87 -23.69
C ILE A 136 -29.18 34.70 -23.47
N LYS A 137 -28.15 34.59 -24.30
CA LYS A 137 -27.14 33.53 -24.21
C LYS A 137 -26.18 33.79 -23.04
N ARG A 138 -26.33 33.08 -21.91
CA ARG A 138 -25.36 33.11 -20.80
C ARG A 138 -24.21 32.16 -21.11
N ILE A 139 -23.11 32.71 -21.64
CA ILE A 139 -21.91 31.94 -21.97
C ILE A 139 -21.13 31.68 -20.66
N PRO A 140 -20.95 30.42 -20.22
CA PRO A 140 -20.19 30.10 -19.02
C PRO A 140 -18.70 30.48 -19.15
N LEU A 141 -18.16 31.06 -18.08
CA LEU A 141 -16.75 31.42 -17.96
C LEU A 141 -15.95 30.22 -17.46
N VAL A 142 -14.87 29.88 -18.14
CA VAL A 142 -14.04 28.72 -17.83
C VAL A 142 -12.56 29.11 -17.83
N SER A 143 -11.77 28.52 -16.94
CA SER A 143 -10.31 28.69 -17.00
C SER A 143 -9.69 27.52 -17.72
N VAL A 144 -8.66 27.79 -18.51
CA VAL A 144 -8.05 26.81 -19.40
C VAL A 144 -6.55 26.76 -19.21
N GLU A 145 -5.96 25.60 -19.44
CA GLU A 145 -4.55 25.35 -19.32
C GLU A 145 -4.06 24.59 -20.55
N GLN A 146 -2.92 24.99 -21.08
CA GLN A 146 -2.31 24.28 -22.21
C GLN A 146 -1.62 23.03 -21.69
N LEU A 147 -1.96 21.86 -22.24
CA LEU A 147 -1.25 20.64 -21.93
C LEU A 147 0.19 20.73 -22.43
N GLN A 148 1.09 20.20 -21.61
CA GLN A 148 2.47 19.95 -22.00
C GLN A 148 2.84 18.55 -21.57
N LEU A 149 3.52 17.83 -22.46
CA LEU A 149 4.12 16.55 -22.12
C LEU A 149 5.20 16.78 -21.06
N LYS A 150 5.02 16.15 -19.90
CA LYS A 150 6.00 16.20 -18.82
C LYS A 150 6.37 14.81 -18.36
N LYS A 151 7.51 14.73 -17.69
CA LYS A 151 7.96 13.51 -17.04
C LYS A 151 7.01 13.18 -15.88
N PHE A 152 6.44 11.98 -15.90
CA PHE A 152 5.60 11.46 -14.83
C PHE A 152 6.33 10.35 -14.09
N GLU A 153 6.51 10.53 -12.79
CA GLU A 153 7.11 9.53 -11.90
C GLU A 153 6.09 9.19 -10.82
N HIS A 154 5.86 7.90 -10.61
CA HIS A 154 5.06 7.42 -9.50
C HIS A 154 5.98 6.76 -8.48
N PHE A 155 5.72 7.07 -7.22
CA PHE A 155 6.40 6.48 -6.09
C PHE A 155 5.35 5.84 -5.18
N PHE A 156 5.73 4.74 -4.57
CA PHE A 156 4.97 4.17 -3.46
C PHE A 156 5.81 4.25 -2.19
N GLU A 157 5.12 4.38 -1.07
CA GLU A 157 5.74 4.52 0.24
C GLU A 157 5.85 3.16 0.92
N VAL A 158 7.01 2.87 1.52
CA VAL A 158 7.21 1.75 2.42
C VAL A 158 8.08 2.16 3.59
N HIS A 159 7.91 1.49 4.73
CA HIS A 159 8.76 1.73 5.89
C HIS A 159 9.94 0.77 5.90
N GLY A 160 11.08 1.26 6.36
CA GLY A 160 12.29 0.47 6.54
C GLY A 160 13.04 0.86 7.80
N SER A 161 13.98 0.02 8.20
CA SER A 161 14.88 0.29 9.32
C SER A 161 16.33 0.32 8.83
N VAL A 162 17.11 1.24 9.40
CA VAL A 162 18.56 1.26 9.18
C VAL A 162 19.20 0.08 9.91
N THR A 163 20.16 -0.55 9.27
CA THR A 163 20.98 -1.61 9.85
C THR A 163 22.42 -1.54 9.30
N THR A 164 23.29 -2.38 9.85
CA THR A 164 24.67 -2.57 9.44
C THR A 164 25.05 -4.03 9.61
N ASP A 165 25.90 -4.55 8.74
CA ASP A 165 26.45 -5.91 8.86
C ASP A 165 27.38 -6.04 10.08
N LYS A 166 27.90 -4.92 10.57
CA LYS A 166 28.84 -4.84 11.68
C LYS A 166 28.15 -4.31 12.94
N ASN A 167 27.14 -5.03 13.40
CA ASN A 167 26.50 -4.84 14.69
C ASN A 167 26.54 -6.16 15.44
N ALA A 168 27.45 -6.27 16.41
CA ALA A 168 27.71 -7.52 17.11
C ALA A 168 27.71 -7.33 18.62
N THR A 169 27.10 -8.30 19.29
CA THR A 169 27.21 -8.44 20.74
C THR A 169 28.32 -9.43 21.05
N ILE A 170 29.36 -8.95 21.73
CA ILE A 170 30.56 -9.71 22.06
C ILE A 170 30.33 -10.42 23.39
N THR A 171 30.54 -11.74 23.40
CA THR A 171 30.50 -12.59 24.60
C THR A 171 31.91 -13.08 24.94
N ALA A 172 32.10 -13.62 26.14
CA ALA A 172 33.37 -14.25 26.50
C ALA A 172 33.48 -15.65 25.89
N GLU A 173 34.65 -16.02 25.37
CA GLU A 173 34.87 -17.38 24.85
C GLU A 173 35.09 -18.41 25.97
N ILE A 174 35.55 -17.96 27.14
CA ILE A 174 35.74 -18.78 28.33
C ILE A 174 35.11 -18.09 29.54
N PRO A 175 34.59 -18.84 30.53
CA PRO A 175 34.12 -18.27 31.77
C PRO A 175 35.30 -17.73 32.61
N GLY A 176 35.14 -16.55 33.19
CA GLY A 176 36.16 -15.93 34.03
C GLY A 176 35.70 -14.62 34.65
N LYS A 177 36.31 -14.26 35.78
CA LYS A 177 36.06 -12.96 36.42
C LYS A 177 36.68 -11.84 35.58
N ILE A 178 35.98 -10.73 35.40
CA ILE A 178 36.52 -9.57 34.69
C ILE A 178 37.55 -8.88 35.58
N LYS A 179 38.78 -8.79 35.10
CA LYS A 179 39.88 -8.12 35.80
C LYS A 179 39.91 -6.64 35.43
N ASN A 180 39.89 -6.33 34.13
CA ASN A 180 39.93 -4.95 33.63
C ASN A 180 39.05 -4.77 32.40
N ILE A 181 38.39 -3.62 32.33
CA ILE A 181 37.72 -3.13 31.13
C ILE A 181 38.57 -1.98 30.58
N LEU A 182 39.14 -2.17 29.38
CA LEU A 182 40.13 -1.24 28.80
C LEU A 182 39.51 -0.18 27.87
N VAL A 183 38.18 -0.17 27.77
CA VAL A 183 37.46 0.67 26.83
C VAL A 183 36.25 1.33 27.47
N GLU A 184 35.84 2.44 26.89
CA GLU A 184 34.70 3.24 27.34
C GLU A 184 33.57 3.24 26.30
N VAL A 185 32.33 3.48 26.76
CA VAL A 185 31.17 3.67 25.87
C VAL A 185 31.41 4.90 24.97
N GLY A 186 31.20 4.74 23.67
CA GLY A 186 31.46 5.75 22.66
C GLY A 186 32.89 5.75 22.10
N GLN A 187 33.81 4.96 22.67
CA GLN A 187 35.18 4.88 22.18
C GLN A 187 35.27 4.15 20.83
N LYS A 188 36.08 4.69 19.91
CA LYS A 188 36.46 4.02 18.67
C LYS A 188 37.58 3.01 18.93
N VAL A 189 37.42 1.81 18.40
CA VAL A 189 38.39 0.70 18.55
C VAL A 189 38.72 0.10 17.19
N ASN A 190 39.91 -0.47 17.09
CA ASN A 190 40.38 -1.17 15.89
C ASN A 190 40.20 -2.68 16.01
N VAL A 191 40.12 -3.37 14.87
CA VAL A 191 40.14 -4.83 14.82
C VAL A 191 41.34 -5.41 15.59
N GLY A 192 41.10 -6.43 16.41
CA GLY A 192 42.11 -7.10 17.22
C GLY A 192 42.50 -6.38 18.51
N GLN A 193 42.02 -5.15 18.75
CA GLN A 193 42.27 -4.43 19.99
C GLN A 193 41.62 -5.17 21.18
N THR A 194 42.38 -5.35 22.26
CA THR A 194 41.88 -5.91 23.52
C THR A 194 40.90 -4.93 24.17
N LEU A 195 39.71 -5.42 24.50
CA LEU A 195 38.62 -4.64 25.08
C LEU A 195 38.46 -4.93 26.57
N VAL A 196 38.50 -6.22 26.92
CA VAL A 196 38.33 -6.70 28.29
C VAL A 196 39.35 -7.80 28.57
N ILE A 197 39.91 -7.78 29.77
CA ILE A 197 40.83 -8.78 30.28
C ILE A 197 40.12 -9.56 31.39
N LEU A 198 40.00 -10.88 31.21
CA LEU A 198 39.57 -11.79 32.27
C LEU A 198 40.72 -12.09 33.22
N ASP A 199 40.41 -12.53 34.44
CA ASP A 199 41.40 -12.97 35.40
C ASP A 199 42.08 -14.25 34.94
N THR A 200 43.38 -14.16 34.66
CA THR A 200 44.21 -15.22 34.10
C THR A 200 45.13 -15.88 35.10
N GLU A 201 45.06 -15.55 36.40
CA GLU A 201 46.05 -16.01 37.38
C GLU A 201 46.22 -17.54 37.39
N ILE A 202 45.10 -18.27 37.43
CA ILE A 202 45.11 -19.75 37.41
C ILE A 202 45.67 -20.30 36.09
N ILE A 203 45.29 -19.72 34.95
CA ILE A 203 45.76 -20.15 33.63
C ILE A 203 47.28 -19.94 33.54
N GLN A 204 47.77 -18.80 34.00
CA GLN A 204 49.20 -18.47 33.99
C GLN A 204 49.99 -19.42 34.88
N LYS A 205 49.49 -19.75 36.08
CA LYS A 205 50.14 -20.73 36.98
C LYS A 205 50.21 -22.12 36.35
N ASN A 206 49.15 -22.56 35.67
CA ASN A 206 49.15 -23.82 34.93
C ASN A 206 50.14 -23.81 33.75
N ILE A 207 50.27 -22.68 33.04
CA ILE A 207 51.28 -22.51 31.99
C ILE A 207 52.69 -22.66 32.57
N ASP A 208 52.98 -21.98 33.68
CA ASP A 208 54.30 -22.02 34.31
C ASP A 208 54.68 -23.43 34.77
N GLU A 209 53.72 -24.18 35.33
CA GLU A 209 53.90 -25.59 35.72
C GLU A 209 54.22 -26.49 34.52
N VAL A 210 53.38 -26.46 33.48
CA VAL A 210 53.57 -27.30 32.29
C VAL A 210 54.83 -26.90 31.53
N LYS A 211 55.18 -25.61 31.52
CA LYS A 211 56.40 -25.11 30.87
C LYS A 211 57.65 -25.66 31.55
N THR A 212 57.67 -25.69 32.88
CA THR A 212 58.76 -26.28 33.65
C THR A 212 58.92 -27.78 33.32
N ALA A 213 57.81 -28.51 33.23
CA ALA A 213 57.83 -29.92 32.84
C ALA A 213 58.29 -30.12 31.38
N TYR A 214 57.85 -29.26 30.47
CA TYR A 214 58.26 -29.27 29.06
C TYR A 214 59.76 -29.04 28.90
N ASP A 215 60.34 -28.05 29.59
CA ASP A 215 61.76 -27.73 29.50
C ASP A 215 62.65 -28.92 29.93
N LEU A 216 62.21 -29.65 30.97
CA LEU A 216 62.86 -30.89 31.39
C LEU A 216 62.79 -31.96 30.28
N VAL A 217 61.59 -32.24 29.75
CA VAL A 217 61.39 -33.29 28.75
C VAL A 217 62.04 -32.94 27.41
N LYS A 218 62.04 -31.67 27.02
CA LYS A 218 62.77 -31.16 25.86
C LYS A 218 64.26 -31.44 25.98
N THR A 219 64.86 -31.13 27.13
CA THR A 219 66.28 -31.42 27.39
C THR A 219 66.58 -32.92 27.32
N LEU A 220 65.69 -33.77 27.85
CA LEU A 220 65.83 -35.23 27.77
C LEU A 220 65.70 -35.74 26.33
N PHE A 221 64.75 -35.22 25.56
CA PHE A 221 64.56 -35.54 24.16
C PHE A 221 65.78 -35.13 23.32
N GLU A 222 66.29 -33.91 23.47
CA GLU A 222 67.49 -33.44 22.74
C GLU A 222 68.73 -34.30 23.03
N LYS A 223 68.88 -34.79 24.27
CA LYS A 223 69.95 -35.75 24.61
C LYS A 223 69.71 -37.11 23.94
N GLN A 224 68.50 -37.64 24.00
CA GLN A 224 68.15 -38.92 23.39
C GLN A 224 68.26 -38.88 21.85
N GLU A 225 67.87 -37.76 21.23
CA GLU A 225 68.00 -37.52 19.79
C GLU A 225 69.46 -37.53 19.34
N LYS A 226 70.36 -36.87 20.08
CA LYS A 226 71.80 -36.91 19.80
C LYS A 226 72.37 -38.33 19.88
N LEU A 227 71.99 -39.09 20.91
CA LEU A 227 72.40 -40.49 21.04
C LEU A 227 71.88 -41.33 19.88
N TRP A 228 70.61 -41.15 19.51
CA TRP A 228 69.99 -41.84 18.37
C TRP A 228 70.67 -41.52 17.03
N GLN A 229 71.00 -40.26 16.78
CA GLN A 229 71.76 -39.83 15.59
C GLN A 229 73.16 -40.45 15.53
N GLN A 230 73.78 -40.71 16.69
CA GLN A 230 75.03 -41.46 16.82
C GLN A 230 74.84 -42.99 16.76
N LYS A 231 73.62 -43.48 16.50
CA LYS A 231 73.22 -44.90 16.48
C LYS A 231 73.39 -45.60 17.83
N ILE A 232 73.22 -44.86 18.93
CA ILE A 232 73.29 -45.34 20.31
C ILE A 232 71.87 -45.32 20.92
N GLY A 233 71.42 -46.45 21.46
CA GLY A 233 70.11 -46.59 22.12
C GLY A 233 69.04 -47.26 21.27
N SER A 234 67.85 -47.47 21.85
CA SER A 234 66.70 -48.12 21.18
C SER A 234 65.81 -47.11 20.47
N GLU A 235 65.26 -47.48 19.31
CA GLU A 235 64.23 -46.70 18.61
C GLU A 235 63.01 -46.41 19.50
N MET A 236 62.61 -47.40 20.32
CA MET A 236 61.51 -47.21 21.28
C MET A 236 61.80 -46.08 22.27
N GLN A 237 63.03 -45.98 22.78
CA GLN A 237 63.41 -44.91 23.72
C GLN A 237 63.37 -43.53 23.07
N TYR A 238 63.80 -43.43 21.80
CA TYR A 238 63.68 -42.21 21.03
C TYR A 238 62.21 -41.82 20.80
N LEU A 239 61.38 -42.77 20.35
CA LEU A 239 59.95 -42.53 20.11
C LEU A 239 59.20 -42.16 21.40
N GLU A 240 59.51 -42.79 22.53
CA GLU A 240 58.93 -42.43 23.84
C GLU A 240 59.33 -41.01 24.26
N ALA A 241 60.61 -40.66 24.14
CA ALA A 241 61.08 -39.31 24.47
C ALA A 241 60.44 -38.25 23.57
N LYS A 242 60.32 -38.54 22.27
CA LYS A 242 59.63 -37.70 21.28
C LYS A 242 58.16 -37.50 21.66
N ASN A 243 57.44 -38.59 21.91
CA ASN A 243 56.02 -38.55 22.27
C ASN A 243 55.79 -37.70 23.54
N ARG A 244 56.61 -37.88 24.58
CA ARG A 244 56.50 -37.09 25.82
C ARG A 244 56.72 -35.60 25.57
N LYS A 245 57.72 -35.23 24.75
CA LYS A 245 57.95 -33.83 24.36
C LYS A 245 56.73 -33.28 23.65
N GLU A 246 56.26 -33.98 22.61
CA GLU A 246 55.13 -33.54 21.77
C GLU A 246 53.83 -33.41 22.59
N SER A 247 53.58 -34.31 23.53
CA SER A 247 52.41 -34.28 24.41
C SER A 247 52.39 -33.02 25.31
N LEU A 248 53.53 -32.67 25.91
CA LEU A 248 53.64 -31.45 26.73
C LEU A 248 53.61 -30.17 25.87
N ASP A 249 54.17 -30.21 24.67
CA ASP A 249 54.12 -29.12 23.70
C ASP A 249 52.66 -28.78 23.33
N GLN A 250 51.88 -29.80 22.97
CA GLN A 250 50.45 -29.66 22.67
C GLN A 250 49.65 -29.16 23.88
N LYS A 251 50.04 -29.59 25.09
CA LYS A 251 49.42 -29.10 26.32
C LYS A 251 49.70 -27.62 26.56
N LEU A 252 50.93 -27.15 26.32
CA LEU A 252 51.29 -25.73 26.36
C LEU A 252 50.52 -24.92 25.31
N GLU A 253 50.44 -25.41 24.07
CA GLU A 253 49.66 -24.75 23.02
C GLU A 253 48.19 -24.58 23.44
N THR A 254 47.59 -25.62 24.04
CA THR A 254 46.22 -25.57 24.55
C THR A 254 46.05 -24.51 25.63
N LEU A 255 46.96 -24.44 26.60
CA LEU A 255 46.90 -23.46 27.68
C LEU A 255 47.13 -22.03 27.18
N ASN A 256 48.05 -21.84 26.22
CA ASN A 256 48.27 -20.54 25.58
C ASN A 256 47.04 -20.09 24.78
N ALA A 257 46.36 -21.02 24.09
CA ALA A 257 45.10 -20.72 23.41
C ALA A 257 43.99 -20.33 24.39
N GLN A 258 43.91 -20.98 25.56
CA GLN A 258 43.00 -20.57 26.62
C GLN A 258 43.34 -19.19 27.17
N LEU A 259 44.63 -18.86 27.34
CA LEU A 259 45.08 -17.54 27.76
C LEU A 259 44.70 -16.46 26.74
N ASP A 260 44.85 -16.73 25.44
CA ASP A 260 44.45 -15.76 24.40
C ASP A 260 42.94 -15.51 24.41
N LYS A 261 42.13 -16.56 24.66
CA LYS A 261 40.67 -16.45 24.83
C LYS A 261 40.23 -15.70 26.09
N ALA A 262 41.13 -15.54 27.06
CA ALA A 262 40.89 -14.67 28.22
C ALA A 262 40.95 -13.18 27.86
N LEU A 263 41.48 -12.84 26.68
CA LEU A 263 41.51 -11.49 26.13
C LEU A 263 40.34 -11.34 25.15
N ILE A 264 39.32 -10.59 25.55
CA ILE A 264 38.19 -10.30 24.68
C ILE A 264 38.61 -9.18 23.72
N LYS A 265 38.76 -9.52 22.43
CA LYS A 265 39.23 -8.61 21.38
C LYS A 265 38.11 -8.15 20.45
N ALA A 266 38.30 -7.00 19.82
CA ALA A 266 37.40 -6.47 18.81
C ALA A 266 37.41 -7.32 17.52
N PRO A 267 36.27 -7.88 17.06
CA PRO A 267 36.21 -8.64 15.81
C PRO A 267 36.26 -7.74 14.55
N PHE A 268 35.96 -6.44 14.70
CA PHE A 268 36.06 -5.45 13.63
C PHE A 268 36.30 -4.05 14.23
N SER A 269 36.83 -3.13 13.42
CA SER A 269 36.93 -1.72 13.82
C SER A 269 35.55 -1.07 13.90
N GLY A 270 35.28 -0.35 14.98
CA GLY A 270 33.95 0.22 15.25
C GLY A 270 33.93 1.05 16.53
N ILE A 271 32.74 1.26 17.07
CA ILE A 271 32.47 2.02 18.29
C ILE A 271 31.90 1.06 19.34
N ILE A 272 32.34 1.20 20.59
CA ILE A 272 31.72 0.53 21.73
C ILE A 272 30.40 1.23 22.04
N ASP A 273 29.30 0.53 21.86
CA ASP A 273 27.96 1.09 22.06
C ASP A 273 27.47 0.86 23.49
N GLU A 274 27.77 -0.30 24.07
CA GLU A 274 27.34 -0.65 25.42
C GLU A 274 28.33 -1.61 26.07
N ILE A 275 28.51 -1.48 27.38
CA ILE A 275 29.30 -2.37 28.23
C ILE A 275 28.34 -2.89 29.30
N PHE A 276 28.07 -4.20 29.29
CA PHE A 276 27.06 -4.80 30.16
C PHE A 276 27.58 -5.09 31.59
N PRO A 277 28.75 -5.72 31.77
CA PRO A 277 29.23 -6.08 33.09
C PRO A 277 30.17 -5.02 33.67
N LYS A 278 30.42 -5.11 34.98
CA LYS A 278 31.42 -4.31 35.69
C LYS A 278 32.68 -5.10 35.99
N GLU A 279 33.78 -4.39 36.26
CA GLU A 279 34.99 -5.01 36.78
C GLU A 279 34.68 -5.80 38.07
N GLY A 280 35.18 -7.02 38.14
CA GLY A 280 34.92 -7.95 39.23
C GLY A 280 33.71 -8.88 39.04
N GLU A 281 32.86 -8.64 38.05
CA GLU A 281 31.76 -9.55 37.71
C GLU A 281 32.24 -10.76 36.91
N MET A 282 31.40 -11.80 36.83
CA MET A 282 31.69 -13.02 36.08
C MET A 282 31.26 -12.87 34.62
N ALA A 283 32.18 -13.03 33.68
CA ALA A 283 31.87 -13.15 32.26
C ALA A 283 31.68 -14.63 31.87
N ASN A 284 30.74 -14.90 30.98
CA ASN A 284 30.55 -16.23 30.41
C ASN A 284 30.01 -16.16 28.96
N PRO A 285 30.05 -17.27 28.19
CA PRO A 285 29.63 -17.26 26.79
C PRO A 285 28.14 -17.00 26.53
N MET A 286 27.29 -17.16 27.55
CA MET A 286 25.84 -17.01 27.43
C MET A 286 25.38 -15.56 27.61
N PHE A 287 26.17 -14.73 28.31
CA PHE A 287 25.84 -13.34 28.56
C PHE A 287 26.73 -12.39 27.76
N PRO A 288 26.15 -11.29 27.25
CA PRO A 288 26.88 -10.29 26.52
C PRO A 288 27.82 -9.51 27.44
N VAL A 289 29.02 -9.23 26.94
CA VAL A 289 30.02 -8.39 27.62
C VAL A 289 29.98 -6.98 27.04
N LEU A 290 29.96 -6.86 25.72
CA LEU A 290 29.99 -5.58 25.01
C LEU A 290 29.05 -5.61 23.81
N ARG A 291 28.53 -4.46 23.38
CA ARG A 291 27.97 -4.29 22.03
C ARG A 291 28.87 -3.39 21.22
N MET A 292 29.22 -3.84 20.02
CA MET A 292 30.04 -3.09 19.07
C MET A 292 29.26 -2.81 17.79
N VAL A 293 29.39 -1.58 17.30
CA VAL A 293 28.75 -1.14 16.07
C VAL A 293 29.74 -0.42 15.16
N ASN A 294 29.73 -0.71 13.87
CA ASN A 294 30.39 0.09 12.85
C ASN A 294 29.31 0.76 11.98
N LEU A 295 29.37 2.09 11.96
CA LEU A 295 28.41 2.97 11.29
C LEU A 295 28.89 3.47 9.93
N ASP A 296 30.08 3.08 9.47
CA ASP A 296 30.69 3.58 8.22
C ASP A 296 29.87 3.17 6.99
N ARG A 297 29.31 1.95 7.02
CA ARG A 297 28.41 1.44 5.99
C ARG A 297 27.13 0.99 6.65
N VAL A 298 26.07 1.74 6.40
CA VAL A 298 24.71 1.39 6.82
C VAL A 298 23.84 1.24 5.60
N TYR A 299 22.78 0.46 5.74
CA TYR A 299 21.79 0.28 4.70
C TYR A 299 20.41 0.19 5.32
N ILE A 300 19.39 0.57 4.56
CA ILE A 300 17.99 0.39 4.96
C ILE A 300 17.53 -0.97 4.48
N VAL A 301 16.84 -1.69 5.36
CA VAL A 301 16.05 -2.88 5.01
C VAL A 301 14.58 -2.53 5.08
N SER A 302 13.85 -2.83 4.01
CA SER A 302 12.40 -2.64 3.96
C SER A 302 11.73 -3.88 3.37
N ASP A 303 10.52 -4.17 3.84
CA ASP A 303 9.66 -5.24 3.32
C ASP A 303 8.67 -4.64 2.32
N VAL A 304 8.70 -5.11 1.08
CA VAL A 304 7.88 -4.62 -0.03
C VAL A 304 6.90 -5.69 -0.48
N SER A 305 5.64 -5.33 -0.74
CA SER A 305 4.61 -6.26 -1.23
C SER A 305 5.00 -6.92 -2.56
N GLU A 306 4.68 -8.20 -2.71
CA GLU A 306 4.84 -8.99 -3.94
C GLU A 306 4.23 -8.31 -5.19
N ASP A 307 3.21 -7.48 -5.04
CA ASP A 307 2.58 -6.70 -6.14
C ASP A 307 3.54 -5.75 -6.88
N TYR A 308 4.68 -5.44 -6.26
CA TYR A 308 5.72 -4.58 -6.82
C TYR A 308 6.91 -5.37 -7.39
N LEU A 309 6.91 -6.70 -7.33
CA LEU A 309 8.03 -7.55 -7.76
C LEU A 309 8.41 -7.32 -9.24
N GLY A 310 7.43 -7.10 -10.12
CA GLY A 310 7.67 -6.81 -11.54
C GLY A 310 8.16 -5.38 -11.84
N LYS A 311 8.03 -4.46 -10.87
CA LYS A 311 8.28 -3.02 -11.04
C LYS A 311 9.57 -2.57 -10.36
N VAL A 312 9.88 -3.17 -9.21
CA VAL A 312 11.05 -2.85 -8.40
C VAL A 312 12.24 -3.68 -8.87
N LYS A 313 13.34 -3.01 -9.22
CA LYS A 313 14.57 -3.64 -9.72
C LYS A 313 15.79 -3.09 -8.99
N VAL A 314 16.89 -3.84 -9.05
CA VAL A 314 18.18 -3.30 -8.63
C VAL A 314 18.48 -2.06 -9.48
N GLY A 315 18.91 -0.97 -8.82
CA GLY A 315 19.11 0.33 -9.43
C GLY A 315 17.89 1.25 -9.43
N SER A 316 16.69 0.77 -9.05
CA SER A 316 15.50 1.61 -8.86
C SER A 316 15.81 2.75 -7.90
N PHE A 317 15.39 3.96 -8.27
CA PHE A 317 15.60 5.16 -7.49
C PHE A 317 14.71 5.15 -6.23
N VAL A 318 15.31 5.55 -5.11
CA VAL A 318 14.65 5.63 -3.81
C VAL A 318 14.97 6.96 -3.17
N ARG A 319 13.95 7.63 -2.65
CA ARG A 319 14.12 8.74 -1.71
C ARG A 319 13.85 8.20 -0.31
N ALA A 320 14.89 8.11 0.50
CA ALA A 320 14.80 7.70 1.90
C ALA A 320 14.66 8.94 2.77
N GLU A 321 13.57 9.02 3.52
CA GLU A 321 13.26 10.12 4.43
C GLU A 321 13.39 9.62 5.87
N PHE A 322 13.97 10.47 6.73
CA PHE A 322 14.21 10.18 8.14
C PHE A 322 13.50 11.23 8.99
N PRO A 323 12.23 10.99 9.36
CA PRO A 323 11.42 11.99 10.07
C PRO A 323 12.08 12.50 11.35
N SER A 324 12.70 11.61 12.14
CA SER A 324 13.38 11.96 13.39
C SER A 324 14.61 12.86 13.22
N LEU A 325 15.14 12.96 12.01
CA LEU A 325 16.32 13.76 11.68
C LEU A 325 15.97 14.91 10.73
N GLU A 326 14.70 15.05 10.33
CA GLU A 326 14.21 16.03 9.35
C GLU A 326 15.07 16.08 8.06
N THR A 327 15.60 14.92 7.64
CA THR A 327 16.52 14.82 6.51
C THR A 327 16.08 13.76 5.51
N SER A 328 16.60 13.85 4.28
CA SER A 328 16.34 12.88 3.22
C SER A 328 17.58 12.61 2.39
N PHE A 329 17.69 11.37 1.91
CA PHE A 329 18.78 10.91 1.08
C PHE A 329 18.24 10.34 -0.22
N LYS A 330 18.93 10.67 -1.32
CA LYS A 330 18.70 10.05 -2.63
C LYS A 330 19.60 8.82 -2.72
N ALA A 331 19.00 7.67 -2.97
CA ALA A 331 19.69 6.40 -3.03
C ALA A 331 19.11 5.53 -4.15
N LYS A 332 19.68 4.33 -4.30
CA LYS A 332 19.19 3.30 -5.21
C LYS A 332 19.10 1.98 -4.47
N ILE A 333 18.17 1.13 -4.88
CA ILE A 333 18.12 -0.25 -4.40
C ILE A 333 19.38 -0.97 -4.90
N ASN A 334 20.19 -1.47 -3.98
CA ASN A 334 21.39 -2.22 -4.31
C ASN A 334 21.08 -3.72 -4.43
N ARG A 335 20.22 -4.24 -3.53
CA ARG A 335 19.90 -5.67 -3.47
C ARG A 335 18.41 -5.89 -3.25
N ILE A 336 17.92 -6.98 -3.80
CA ILE A 336 16.56 -7.49 -3.61
C ILE A 336 16.67 -8.92 -3.11
N GLY A 337 15.91 -9.26 -2.08
CA GLY A 337 15.86 -10.60 -1.52
C GLY A 337 15.16 -11.56 -2.48
N SER A 338 15.74 -12.74 -2.68
CA SER A 338 15.19 -13.79 -3.55
C SER A 338 14.14 -14.68 -2.87
N TYR A 339 13.71 -14.32 -1.67
CA TYR A 339 12.74 -15.06 -0.87
C TYR A 339 11.53 -14.20 -0.55
N ILE A 340 10.34 -14.71 -0.84
CA ILE A 340 9.06 -14.09 -0.47
C ILE A 340 8.63 -14.71 0.86
N ASN A 341 8.36 -13.86 1.84
CA ASN A 341 7.84 -14.29 3.12
C ASN A 341 6.38 -14.73 2.95
N ALA A 342 6.11 -16.02 3.17
CA ALA A 342 4.77 -16.60 2.98
C ALA A 342 3.70 -16.04 3.93
N LYS A 343 4.09 -15.48 5.08
CA LYS A 343 3.15 -14.96 6.09
C LYS A 343 2.52 -13.63 5.68
N ASN A 344 3.29 -12.74 5.07
CA ASN A 344 2.86 -11.38 4.74
C ASN A 344 3.05 -11.01 3.27
N ARG A 345 3.47 -11.95 2.42
CA ARG A 345 3.68 -11.77 0.97
C ARG A 345 4.59 -10.58 0.64
N THR A 346 5.64 -10.39 1.44
CA THR A 346 6.67 -9.36 1.18
C THR A 346 8.01 -9.97 0.81
N PHE A 347 8.80 -9.21 0.06
CA PHE A 347 10.22 -9.48 -0.17
C PHE A 347 11.06 -8.31 0.36
N LYS A 348 12.32 -8.59 0.71
CA LYS A 348 13.22 -7.57 1.27
C LYS A 348 13.91 -6.77 0.19
N VAL A 349 14.00 -5.45 0.37
CA VAL A 349 14.86 -4.56 -0.42
C VAL A 349 15.92 -3.94 0.47
N TYR A 350 17.11 -3.77 -0.09
CA TYR A 350 18.27 -3.22 0.59
C TYR A 350 18.74 -1.96 -0.14
N VAL A 351 18.82 -0.86 0.60
CA VAL A 351 19.21 0.46 0.07
C VAL A 351 20.43 0.94 0.84
N ASP A 352 21.58 0.93 0.19
CA ASP A 352 22.83 1.38 0.81
C ASP A 352 22.83 2.90 0.97
N LEU A 353 23.31 3.36 2.12
CA LEU A 353 23.43 4.77 2.45
C LEU A 353 24.87 5.10 2.84
N ASN A 354 25.29 6.30 2.45
CA ASN A 354 26.56 6.84 2.90
C ASN A 354 26.36 7.60 4.21
N ASN A 355 26.92 7.09 5.30
CA ASN A 355 26.72 7.63 6.65
C ASN A 355 27.96 8.39 7.15
N LYS A 356 28.43 9.36 6.37
CA LYS A 356 29.69 10.08 6.66
C LYS A 356 29.73 10.70 8.05
N ASP A 357 28.60 11.22 8.51
CA ASP A 357 28.49 11.94 9.77
C ASP A 357 28.10 11.01 10.95
N ASN A 358 27.98 9.70 10.72
CA ASN A 358 27.54 8.71 11.71
C ASN A 358 26.20 9.02 12.39
N ILE A 359 25.34 9.80 11.73
CA ILE A 359 24.01 10.20 12.25
C ILE A 359 22.98 9.07 12.10
N LEU A 360 23.15 8.20 11.10
CA LEU A 360 22.25 7.07 10.86
C LEU A 360 22.67 5.91 11.75
N LYS A 361 21.85 5.60 12.75
CA LYS A 361 22.08 4.50 13.69
C LYS A 361 21.19 3.31 13.36
N PRO A 362 21.59 2.06 13.69
CA PRO A 362 20.74 0.89 13.54
C PRO A 362 19.38 1.08 14.25
N ASN A 363 18.34 0.45 13.71
CA ASN A 363 16.94 0.57 14.13
C ASN A 363 16.29 1.95 13.93
N LEU A 364 17.00 2.92 13.34
CA LEU A 364 16.38 4.18 12.95
C LEU A 364 15.31 3.93 11.87
N LEU A 365 14.10 4.44 12.12
CA LEU A 365 12.98 4.35 11.18
C LEU A 365 13.23 5.24 9.96
N SER A 366 12.94 4.70 8.80
CA SER A 366 13.01 5.40 7.52
C SER A 366 11.71 5.20 6.73
N VAL A 367 11.35 6.22 5.97
CA VAL A 367 10.25 6.19 5.01
C VAL A 367 10.86 6.20 3.61
N LEU A 368 10.67 5.11 2.87
CA LEU A 368 11.20 4.95 1.53
C LEU A 368 10.11 5.26 0.51
N ASN A 369 10.34 6.29 -0.30
CA ASN A 369 9.60 6.53 -1.52
C ASN A 369 10.33 5.85 -2.68
N ILE A 370 9.84 4.67 -3.08
CA ILE A 370 10.44 3.85 -4.14
C ILE A 370 9.72 4.13 -5.46
N ARG A 371 10.48 4.43 -6.52
CA ARG A 371 9.92 4.66 -7.86
C ARG A 371 9.56 3.33 -8.52
N ASP A 372 8.27 3.09 -8.78
CA ASP A 372 7.78 1.89 -9.48
C ASP A 372 7.35 2.15 -10.93
N PHE A 373 7.24 3.42 -11.32
CA PHE A 373 6.88 3.81 -12.67
C PHE A 373 7.48 5.17 -13.04
N GLU A 374 7.93 5.27 -14.29
CA GLU A 374 8.51 6.47 -14.87
C GLU A 374 8.17 6.50 -16.36
N GLN A 375 7.73 7.66 -16.85
CA GLN A 375 7.53 7.92 -18.26
C GLN A 375 7.98 9.35 -18.56
N ASP A 376 8.96 9.50 -19.44
CA ASP A 376 9.61 10.81 -19.72
C ASP A 376 8.67 11.80 -20.44
N SER A 377 7.75 11.29 -21.24
CA SER A 377 6.77 12.11 -21.95
C SER A 377 5.39 11.51 -21.73
N ALA A 378 4.66 12.07 -20.77
CA ALA A 378 3.32 11.67 -20.41
C ALA A 378 2.37 12.88 -20.42
N VAL A 379 1.13 12.65 -20.87
CA VAL A 379 0.04 13.60 -20.68
C VAL A 379 -0.42 13.46 -19.23
N VAL A 380 -0.30 14.54 -18.46
CA VAL A 380 -0.64 14.55 -17.04
C VAL A 380 -1.61 15.69 -16.79
N VAL A 381 -2.70 15.39 -16.11
CA VAL A 381 -3.74 16.37 -15.79
C VAL A 381 -4.03 16.38 -14.29
N PRO A 382 -4.42 17.52 -13.72
CA PRO A 382 -4.94 17.55 -12.35
C PRO A 382 -6.13 16.59 -12.20
N SER A 383 -6.11 15.74 -11.18
CA SER A 383 -7.12 14.68 -11.06
C SER A 383 -8.54 15.22 -10.85
N ASN A 384 -8.66 16.44 -10.35
CA ASN A 384 -9.94 17.11 -10.09
C ASN A 384 -10.71 17.55 -11.35
N ILE A 385 -10.06 17.55 -12.53
CA ILE A 385 -10.71 17.91 -13.80
C ILE A 385 -11.33 16.70 -14.51
N ILE A 386 -10.95 15.48 -14.10
CA ILE A 386 -11.48 14.24 -14.64
C ILE A 386 -12.85 14.00 -14.03
N GLN A 387 -13.84 13.75 -14.88
CA GLN A 387 -15.22 13.45 -14.50
C GLN A 387 -15.61 12.07 -15.01
N GLN A 388 -16.57 11.44 -14.35
CA GLN A 388 -17.08 10.13 -14.75
C GLN A 388 -18.53 10.29 -15.22
N ASP A 389 -18.87 9.70 -16.36
CA ASP A 389 -20.26 9.71 -16.84
C ASP A 389 -21.08 8.56 -16.24
N ALA A 390 -22.38 8.53 -16.56
CA ALA A 390 -23.31 7.52 -16.05
C ALA A 390 -22.93 6.08 -16.44
N SER A 391 -22.09 5.89 -17.46
CA SER A 391 -21.57 4.58 -17.88
C SER A 391 -20.32 4.14 -17.11
N GLY A 392 -19.78 5.02 -16.27
CA GLY A 392 -18.52 4.81 -15.55
C GLY A 392 -17.29 5.20 -16.37
N ALA A 393 -17.43 5.83 -17.54
CA ALA A 393 -16.28 6.23 -18.37
C ALA A 393 -15.71 7.58 -17.91
N ASP A 394 -14.38 7.63 -17.76
CA ASP A 394 -13.66 8.86 -17.43
C ASP A 394 -13.60 9.78 -18.65
N PHE A 395 -13.87 11.07 -18.45
CA PHE A 395 -13.82 12.08 -19.48
C PHE A 395 -13.36 13.44 -18.93
N LEU A 396 -12.93 14.31 -19.84
CA LEU A 396 -12.63 15.72 -19.55
C LEU A 396 -13.07 16.60 -20.73
N PHE A 397 -13.00 17.92 -20.54
CA PHE A 397 -13.32 18.88 -21.60
C PHE A 397 -12.05 19.56 -22.12
N ILE A 398 -11.92 19.60 -23.44
CA ILE A 398 -10.93 20.43 -24.15
C ILE A 398 -11.62 21.57 -24.88
N ILE A 399 -10.86 22.59 -25.27
CA ILE A 399 -11.36 23.66 -26.13
C ILE A 399 -11.28 23.21 -27.59
N GLU A 400 -12.38 23.41 -28.31
CA GLU A 400 -12.41 23.37 -29.77
C GLU A 400 -12.60 24.81 -30.29
N LYS A 401 -11.55 25.34 -30.94
CA LYS A 401 -11.57 26.68 -31.54
C LYS A 401 -12.25 26.58 -32.91
N ASN A 402 -13.40 27.22 -33.07
CA ASN A 402 -14.06 27.42 -34.36
C ASN A 402 -14.09 28.92 -34.66
N SER A 403 -14.09 29.32 -35.95
CA SER A 403 -13.67 30.65 -36.45
C SER A 403 -14.27 31.90 -35.78
N GLU A 404 -15.35 31.78 -34.99
CA GLU A 404 -15.97 32.89 -34.24
C GLU A 404 -16.41 32.53 -32.79
N THR A 405 -16.29 31.26 -32.35
CA THR A 405 -16.78 30.81 -31.03
C THR A 405 -15.89 29.73 -30.43
N LEU A 406 -15.65 29.79 -29.11
CA LEU A 406 -15.00 28.73 -28.36
C LEU A 406 -16.05 27.72 -27.86
N LYS A 407 -15.85 26.43 -28.11
CA LYS A 407 -16.75 25.37 -27.65
C LYS A 407 -16.01 24.37 -26.76
N ALA A 408 -16.72 23.83 -25.77
CA ALA A 408 -16.20 22.75 -24.93
C ALA A 408 -16.46 21.38 -25.59
N LYS A 409 -15.39 20.62 -25.87
CA LYS A 409 -15.49 19.28 -26.45
C LYS A 409 -15.24 18.21 -25.37
N LYS A 410 -16.23 17.34 -25.17
CA LYS A 410 -16.10 16.18 -24.27
C LYS A 410 -15.17 15.15 -24.92
N ILE A 411 -14.10 14.77 -24.22
CA ILE A 411 -13.19 13.70 -24.63
C ILE A 411 -13.19 12.62 -23.56
N VAL A 412 -13.53 11.40 -23.97
CA VAL A 412 -13.38 10.20 -23.13
C VAL A 412 -11.90 9.84 -23.07
N VAL A 413 -11.39 9.67 -21.86
CA VAL A 413 -9.98 9.38 -21.61
C VAL A 413 -9.84 8.05 -20.87
N LYS A 414 -8.70 7.38 -21.05
CA LYS A 414 -8.31 6.26 -20.19
C LYS A 414 -7.27 6.74 -19.19
N THR A 415 -7.62 6.70 -17.92
CA THR A 415 -6.76 7.12 -16.83
C THR A 415 -5.67 6.08 -16.53
N GLY A 416 -4.55 6.58 -16.05
CA GLY A 416 -3.37 5.83 -15.66
C GLY A 416 -3.12 5.94 -14.16
N LYS A 417 -1.86 6.13 -13.77
CA LYS A 417 -1.47 6.27 -12.37
C LYS A 417 -1.82 7.66 -11.84
N LEU A 418 -2.28 7.70 -10.60
CA LEU A 418 -2.49 8.90 -9.80
C LEU A 418 -1.28 9.10 -8.88
N TYR A 419 -0.68 10.29 -8.89
CA TYR A 419 0.40 10.62 -7.97
C TYR A 419 0.35 12.11 -7.62
N LYS A 420 0.39 12.44 -6.31
CA LYS A 420 0.38 13.84 -5.79
C LYS A 420 -0.73 14.74 -6.38
N GLY A 421 -1.92 14.21 -6.58
CA GLY A 421 -3.08 14.97 -7.10
C GLY A 421 -3.07 15.17 -8.62
N GLU A 422 -2.14 14.52 -9.33
CA GLU A 422 -2.09 14.50 -10.78
C GLU A 422 -2.31 13.08 -11.30
N THR A 423 -3.08 12.96 -12.39
CA THR A 423 -3.36 11.70 -13.06
C THR A 423 -2.72 11.68 -14.43
N MET A 424 -1.95 10.62 -14.70
CA MET A 424 -1.46 10.34 -16.04
C MET A 424 -2.60 9.85 -16.93
N ILE A 425 -2.73 10.40 -18.14
CA ILE A 425 -3.68 9.93 -19.16
C ILE A 425 -2.97 8.97 -20.10
N LYS A 426 -3.49 7.75 -20.23
CA LYS A 426 -2.94 6.73 -21.15
C LYS A 426 -3.38 6.98 -22.59
N ASN A 427 -4.69 7.17 -22.79
CA ASN A 427 -5.29 7.38 -24.11
C ASN A 427 -6.34 8.50 -24.06
N GLY A 428 -6.55 9.17 -25.19
CA GLY A 428 -7.61 10.16 -25.40
C GLY A 428 -7.11 11.58 -25.65
N LEU A 429 -5.84 11.87 -25.30
CA LEU A 429 -5.19 13.17 -25.49
C LEU A 429 -3.81 12.98 -26.11
N LYS A 430 -3.37 13.95 -26.92
CA LYS A 430 -2.06 13.97 -27.58
C LYS A 430 -1.02 14.80 -26.82
N GLY A 431 -1.46 15.71 -25.95
CA GLY A 431 -0.60 16.53 -25.09
C GLY A 431 -0.31 17.92 -25.65
N ASP A 432 -1.01 18.35 -26.70
CA ASP A 432 -0.98 19.70 -27.27
C ASP A 432 -2.32 20.44 -27.07
N GLU A 433 -3.34 19.77 -26.52
CA GLU A 433 -4.68 20.32 -26.37
C GLU A 433 -4.79 21.31 -25.19
N GLU A 434 -5.68 22.29 -25.32
CA GLU A 434 -6.07 23.19 -24.22
C GLU A 434 -7.20 22.54 -23.41
N ILE A 435 -6.92 22.21 -22.15
CA ILE A 435 -7.87 21.58 -21.22
C ILE A 435 -8.60 22.61 -20.36
N ILE A 436 -9.84 22.32 -20.00
CA ILE A 436 -10.63 23.17 -19.11
C ILE A 436 -10.39 22.74 -17.65
N ILE A 437 -9.78 23.63 -16.86
CA ILE A 437 -9.41 23.35 -15.46
C ILE A 437 -10.45 23.82 -14.44
N LYS A 438 -11.21 24.88 -14.76
CA LYS A 438 -12.27 25.43 -13.89
C LYS A 438 -13.54 25.65 -14.68
N GLY A 439 -14.70 25.43 -14.05
CA GLY A 439 -16.01 25.53 -14.72
C GLY A 439 -16.43 24.26 -15.47
N ALA A 440 -15.57 23.24 -15.55
CA ALA A 440 -15.82 21.98 -16.25
C ALA A 440 -17.06 21.19 -15.76
N ARG A 441 -17.50 21.41 -14.51
CA ARG A 441 -18.70 20.75 -13.95
C ARG A 441 -20.02 21.41 -14.36
N SER A 442 -19.96 22.64 -14.87
CA SER A 442 -21.13 23.44 -15.20
C SER A 442 -21.39 23.54 -16.70
N ILE A 443 -20.66 22.76 -17.51
CA ILE A 443 -20.71 22.79 -18.97
C ILE A 443 -21.08 21.41 -19.52
N LYS A 444 -21.82 21.41 -20.64
CA LYS A 444 -22.12 20.22 -21.44
C LYS A 444 -21.22 20.17 -22.68
N GLY A 445 -21.05 18.98 -23.25
CA GLY A 445 -20.32 18.83 -24.52
C GLY A 445 -21.00 19.63 -25.64
N GLY A 446 -20.21 20.36 -26.43
CA GLY A 446 -20.67 21.22 -27.52
C GLY A 446 -21.10 22.64 -27.09
N GLN A 447 -21.13 22.94 -25.79
CA GLN A 447 -21.55 24.25 -25.28
C GLN A 447 -20.52 25.34 -25.61
N GLU A 448 -21.01 26.52 -26.01
CA GLU A 448 -20.16 27.70 -26.17
C GLU A 448 -19.66 28.18 -24.80
N ILE A 449 -18.38 28.52 -24.74
CA ILE A 449 -17.67 28.91 -23.53
C ILE A 449 -16.93 30.24 -23.75
N LYS A 450 -16.61 30.92 -22.65
CA LYS A 450 -15.73 32.08 -22.63
C LYS A 450 -14.56 31.79 -21.70
N ILE A 451 -13.34 32.12 -22.11
CA ILE A 451 -12.13 31.98 -21.28
C ILE A 451 -12.03 33.17 -20.32
#